data_AF-A0A392NXC5-F1
#
_entry.id   AF-A0A392NXC5-F1
#
_cell.length_a   1.000
_cell.length_b   1.000
_cell.length_c   1.000
_cell.angle_alpha   90.00
_cell.angle_beta   90.00
_cell.angle_gamma   90.00
#
_symmetry.space_group_name_H-M   'P 1'
#
loop_
_entity.id
_entity.type
_entity.pdbx_description
1 polymer ?
#
loop_
_entity_poly.entity_id
_entity_poly.type
_entity_poly.pdbx_seq_one_letter_code
_entity_poly.pdbx_strand_id
1 'polypeptide(L)'
;MLALLLLFALSSQPLLGSAEASPDQVLDTLGKNLRADANYYIIPAKPFTICGFVSCFNISGGISLETTGESCPLDVVVVKQNLGLPLRFTPVNNKKGVIRFSTDLNIMFAHDAYDSRCPHNSLVWKIDPFSKEETLITTDGVLGNPGSHTIDNWFKIEKYEDAYKLVYCPNVCPSC
;
A
#
# COMPACT_ATOMS: atom_id res chain seq x y z
N MET A 1 -2.33 47.84 59.05
CA MET A 1 -2.19 46.50 58.47
C MET A 1 -2.49 46.64 56.98
N LEU A 2 -1.45 46.74 56.15
CA LEU A 2 -1.57 46.99 54.70
C LEU A 2 -1.84 45.65 54.00
N ALA A 3 -2.99 45.51 53.34
CA ALA A 3 -3.30 44.32 52.55
C ALA A 3 -2.77 44.49 51.13
N LEU A 4 -1.81 43.65 50.74
CA LEU A 4 -1.24 43.59 49.39
C LEU A 4 -2.08 42.62 48.55
N LEU A 5 -2.86 43.13 47.58
CA LEU A 5 -3.60 42.32 46.61
C LEU A 5 -2.66 41.90 45.47
N LEU A 6 -2.25 40.63 45.46
CA LEU A 6 -1.50 40.01 44.36
C LEU A 6 -2.47 39.67 43.21
N LEU A 7 -2.41 40.45 42.12
CA LEU A 7 -3.07 40.14 40.86
C LEU A 7 -2.23 39.11 40.09
N PHE A 8 -2.64 37.84 40.12
CA PHE A 8 -2.10 36.81 39.23
C PHE A 8 -2.67 37.01 37.82
N ALA A 9 -1.88 37.58 36.91
CA ALA A 9 -2.20 37.58 35.49
C ALA A 9 -1.89 36.18 34.91
N LEU A 10 -2.93 35.38 34.64
CA LEU A 10 -2.79 34.14 33.87
C LEU A 10 -2.54 34.52 32.40
N SER A 11 -1.28 34.52 31.98
CA SER A 11 -0.90 34.50 30.58
C SER A 11 -1.22 33.13 29.99
N SER A 12 -2.39 32.98 29.36
CA SER A 12 -2.67 31.83 28.52
C SER A 12 -1.93 32.00 27.19
N GLN A 13 -0.72 31.47 27.08
CA GLN A 13 -0.14 31.24 25.75
C GLN A 13 -1.04 30.23 25.03
N PRO A 14 -1.59 30.55 23.85
CA PRO A 14 -2.27 29.55 23.07
C PRO A 14 -1.22 28.52 22.66
N LEU A 15 -1.34 27.31 23.20
CA LEU A 15 -0.57 26.16 22.75
C LEU A 15 -1.06 25.86 21.33
N LEU A 16 -0.44 26.50 20.33
CA LEU A 16 -0.63 26.15 18.93
C LEU A 16 -0.04 24.75 18.76
N GLY A 17 -0.86 23.73 19.00
CA GLY A 17 -0.55 22.37 18.57
C GLY A 17 -0.35 22.42 17.06
N SER A 18 0.86 22.14 16.61
CA SER A 18 1.16 21.98 15.19
C SER A 18 0.29 20.84 14.68
N ALA A 19 -0.78 21.15 13.95
CA ALA A 19 -1.51 20.13 13.22
C ALA A 19 -0.55 19.58 12.16
N GLU A 20 -0.10 18.34 12.35
CA GLU A 20 0.78 17.69 11.40
C GLU A 20 0.10 17.70 10.02
N ALA A 21 0.78 18.29 9.03
CA ALA A 21 0.24 18.41 7.70
C ALA A 21 -0.02 16.99 7.16
N SER A 22 -1.20 16.77 6.58
CA SER A 22 -1.49 15.48 5.95
C SER A 22 -0.48 15.22 4.83
N PRO A 23 0.04 13.98 4.69
CA PRO A 23 1.01 13.67 3.64
C PRO A 23 0.50 14.02 2.25
N ASP A 24 1.41 14.29 1.32
CA ASP A 24 1.10 14.57 -0.08
C ASP A 24 0.23 13.47 -0.71
N GLN A 25 -0.53 13.83 -1.74
CA GLN A 25 -1.41 12.92 -2.47
C GLN A 25 -0.62 12.17 -3.55
N VAL A 26 -0.92 10.89 -3.73
CA VAL A 26 -0.33 10.10 -4.82
C VAL A 26 -1.04 10.46 -6.12
N LEU A 27 -0.29 10.64 -7.21
CA LEU A 27 -0.82 10.95 -8.53
C LEU A 27 -0.71 9.73 -9.44
N ASP A 28 -1.64 9.58 -10.38
CA ASP A 28 -1.53 8.62 -11.48
C ASP A 28 -0.65 9.17 -12.62
N THR A 29 -0.47 8.38 -13.67
CA THR A 29 0.31 8.75 -14.86
C THR A 29 -0.30 9.90 -15.67
N LEU A 30 -1.54 10.29 -15.38
CA LEU A 30 -2.22 11.45 -15.96
C LEU A 30 -2.15 12.69 -15.04
N GLY A 31 -1.43 12.60 -13.92
CA GLY A 31 -1.30 13.68 -12.95
C GLY A 31 -2.56 13.90 -12.10
N LYS A 32 -3.46 12.92 -12.02
CA LYS A 32 -4.69 12.98 -11.21
C LYS A 32 -4.49 12.25 -9.89
N ASN A 33 -5.15 12.71 -8.84
CA ASN A 33 -5.06 12.06 -7.53
C ASN A 33 -5.57 10.62 -7.59
N LEU A 34 -4.84 9.69 -6.99
CA LEU A 34 -5.32 8.32 -6.76
C LEU A 34 -6.50 8.33 -5.78
N ARG A 35 -7.50 7.50 -6.07
CA ARG A 35 -8.77 7.43 -5.35
C ARG A 35 -9.10 5.99 -4.92
N ALA A 36 -9.66 5.84 -3.73
CA ALA A 36 -10.03 4.52 -3.21
C ALA A 36 -11.22 3.87 -3.95
N ASP A 37 -12.02 4.65 -4.66
CA ASP A 37 -13.19 4.21 -5.43
C ASP A 37 -12.88 3.87 -6.91
N ALA A 38 -11.60 3.91 -7.31
CA ALA A 38 -11.18 3.65 -8.68
C ALA A 38 -10.23 2.45 -8.79
N ASN A 39 -10.24 1.83 -9.97
CA ASN A 39 -9.33 0.76 -10.36
C ASN A 39 -8.08 1.34 -11.05
N TYR A 40 -6.91 0.80 -10.73
CA TYR A 40 -5.63 1.18 -11.30
C TYR A 40 -4.84 -0.05 -11.74
N TYR A 41 -3.91 0.15 -12.67
CA TYR A 41 -2.87 -0.82 -12.99
C TYR A 41 -1.55 -0.33 -12.39
N ILE A 42 -0.79 -1.24 -11.79
CA ILE A 42 0.59 -0.97 -11.37
C ILE A 42 1.50 -1.47 -12.48
N ILE A 43 2.27 -0.56 -13.07
CA ILE A 43 3.22 -0.83 -14.14
C ILE A 43 4.64 -0.38 -13.75
N PRO A 44 5.70 -1.02 -14.27
CA PRO A 44 7.06 -0.56 -14.10
C PRO A 44 7.22 0.87 -14.62
N ALA A 45 7.84 1.74 -13.83
CA ALA A 45 8.11 3.13 -14.23
C ALA A 45 9.05 3.21 -15.45
N LYS A 46 10.01 2.29 -15.51
CA LYS A 46 10.98 2.15 -16.60
C LYS A 46 10.98 0.68 -17.05
N PRO A 47 10.94 0.40 -18.36
CA PRO A 47 11.16 -0.97 -18.85
C PRO A 47 12.51 -1.49 -18.38
N PHE A 48 12.57 -2.78 -18.05
CA PHE A 48 13.81 -3.42 -17.62
C PHE A 48 13.92 -4.82 -18.20
N THR A 49 15.14 -5.35 -18.26
CA THR A 49 15.41 -6.66 -18.88
C THR A 49 15.80 -7.67 -17.82
N ILE A 50 15.08 -8.79 -17.76
CA ILE A 50 15.47 -9.96 -16.96
C ILE A 50 16.04 -11.01 -17.90
N CYS A 51 17.23 -11.52 -17.58
CA CYS A 51 17.86 -12.62 -18.31
C CYS A 51 17.86 -13.89 -17.46
N GLY A 52 17.30 -14.96 -18.00
CA GLY A 52 17.53 -16.31 -17.49
C GLY A 52 18.70 -16.98 -18.22
N PHE A 53 18.97 -18.24 -17.90
CA PHE A 53 20.05 -19.02 -18.53
C PHE A 53 19.92 -19.16 -20.05
N VAL A 54 18.69 -19.17 -20.58
CA VAL A 54 18.41 -19.46 -22.00
C VAL A 54 18.04 -18.20 -22.81
N SER A 55 17.43 -17.20 -22.19
CA SER A 55 16.94 -16.01 -22.91
C SER A 55 16.72 -14.81 -21.99
N CYS A 56 16.69 -13.63 -22.60
CA CYS A 56 16.32 -12.38 -21.93
C CYS A 56 14.92 -11.94 -22.36
N PHE A 57 14.18 -11.37 -21.42
CA PHE A 57 12.85 -10.81 -21.64
C PHE A 57 12.85 -9.35 -21.20
N ASN A 58 12.37 -8.47 -22.09
CA ASN A 58 12.02 -7.12 -21.71
C ASN A 58 10.70 -7.19 -20.91
N ILE A 59 10.74 -6.64 -19.71
CA ILE A 59 9.59 -6.49 -18.83
C ILE A 59 9.07 -5.06 -18.98
N SER A 60 7.87 -4.98 -19.53
CA SER A 60 7.09 -3.74 -19.66
C SER A 60 5.64 -3.93 -19.21
N GLY A 61 5.28 -5.12 -18.72
CA GLY A 61 3.95 -5.43 -18.24
C GLY A 61 3.77 -5.10 -16.75
N GLY A 62 2.51 -5.05 -16.32
CA GLY A 62 2.13 -4.70 -14.96
C GLY A 62 2.08 -5.88 -14.01
N ILE A 63 1.35 -5.68 -12.91
CA ILE A 63 1.17 -6.66 -11.85
C ILE A 63 -0.01 -7.59 -12.15
N SER A 64 0.16 -8.90 -11.92
CA SER A 64 -0.86 -9.93 -12.12
C SER A 64 -0.75 -11.02 -11.04
N LEU A 65 -1.48 -12.12 -11.24
CA LEU A 65 -1.56 -13.27 -10.34
C LEU A 65 -1.02 -14.52 -11.01
N GLU A 66 -0.14 -15.25 -10.32
CA GLU A 66 0.37 -16.54 -10.79
C GLU A 66 0.67 -17.50 -9.63
N THR A 67 0.71 -18.79 -9.94
CA THR A 67 1.17 -19.82 -9.01
C THR A 67 2.71 -19.84 -8.99
N THR A 68 3.34 -19.41 -7.88
CA THR A 68 4.82 -19.45 -7.74
C THR A 68 5.34 -20.44 -6.69
N GLY A 69 4.46 -21.28 -6.15
CA GLY A 69 4.82 -22.39 -5.26
C GLY A 69 3.64 -23.33 -5.02
N GLU A 70 2.95 -23.12 -3.90
CA GLU A 70 1.70 -23.83 -3.63
C GLU A 70 0.60 -23.43 -4.62
N SER A 71 -0.41 -24.29 -4.80
CA SER A 71 -1.47 -24.03 -5.78
C SER A 71 -2.33 -22.81 -5.46
N CYS A 72 -2.54 -22.55 -4.17
CA CYS A 72 -3.28 -21.41 -3.64
C CYS A 72 -2.70 -21.00 -2.27
N PRO A 73 -2.73 -19.71 -1.90
CA PRO A 73 -3.20 -18.58 -2.71
C PRO A 73 -2.32 -18.26 -3.92
N LEU A 74 -2.81 -17.44 -4.84
CA LEU A 74 -1.99 -16.98 -5.97
C LEU A 74 -1.06 -15.86 -5.52
N ASP A 75 0.13 -15.83 -6.10
CA ASP A 75 1.17 -14.87 -5.78
C ASP A 75 1.14 -13.67 -6.71
N VAL A 76 1.63 -12.54 -6.21
CA VAL A 76 1.67 -11.28 -6.95
C VAL A 76 2.94 -11.24 -7.79
N VAL A 77 2.78 -11.21 -9.11
CA VAL A 77 3.90 -11.27 -10.06
C VAL A 77 3.90 -10.10 -11.04
N VAL A 78 5.07 -9.77 -11.59
CA VAL A 78 5.20 -8.86 -12.73
C VAL A 78 5.16 -9.67 -14.02
N VAL A 79 4.24 -9.34 -14.94
CA VAL A 79 4.11 -10.01 -16.23
C VAL A 79 4.90 -9.29 -17.33
N LYS A 80 5.24 -10.01 -18.40
CA LYS A 80 6.21 -9.52 -19.41
C LYS A 80 5.70 -8.33 -20.23
N GLN A 81 4.52 -8.44 -20.85
CA GLN A 81 4.03 -7.47 -21.86
C GLN A 81 2.54 -7.11 -21.73
N ASN A 82 1.85 -7.61 -20.70
CA ASN A 82 0.43 -7.33 -20.45
C ASN A 82 0.31 -6.23 -19.38
N LEU A 83 -0.71 -5.36 -19.46
CA LEU A 83 -1.02 -4.35 -18.45
C LEU A 83 -1.23 -4.95 -17.04
N GLY A 84 -1.51 -6.24 -16.96
CA GLY A 84 -1.74 -6.95 -15.72
C GLY A 84 -3.22 -6.90 -15.33
N LEU A 85 -3.49 -7.03 -14.04
CA LEU A 85 -4.84 -7.03 -13.48
C LEU A 85 -5.11 -5.71 -12.74
N PRO A 86 -6.32 -5.15 -12.87
CA PRO A 86 -6.67 -3.93 -12.15
C PRO A 86 -6.77 -4.20 -10.65
N LEU A 87 -6.44 -3.19 -9.85
CA LEU A 87 -6.47 -3.23 -8.40
C LEU A 87 -6.94 -1.92 -7.78
N ARG A 88 -7.25 -1.97 -6.49
CA ARG A 88 -7.73 -0.85 -5.69
C ARG A 88 -6.88 -0.67 -4.46
N PHE A 89 -6.76 0.58 -4.04
CA PHE A 89 -6.08 0.98 -2.81
C PHE A 89 -7.12 1.37 -1.76
N THR A 90 -7.03 0.80 -0.56
CA THR A 90 -7.91 1.16 0.56
C THR A 90 -7.06 1.71 1.70
N PRO A 91 -7.04 3.04 1.94
CA PRO A 91 -6.25 3.60 3.02
C PRO A 91 -6.83 3.19 4.37
N VAL A 92 -5.96 3.05 5.39
CA VAL A 92 -6.34 2.71 6.77
C VAL A 92 -7.45 3.62 7.30
N ASN A 93 -7.47 4.89 6.87
CA ASN A 93 -8.56 5.81 7.09
C ASN A 93 -9.32 6.09 5.79
N ASN A 94 -10.40 5.35 5.58
CA ASN A 94 -11.23 5.42 4.37
C ASN A 94 -12.03 6.72 4.21
N LYS A 95 -12.14 7.57 5.23
CA LYS A 95 -13.02 8.75 5.23
C LYS A 95 -12.64 9.83 4.21
N LYS A 96 -11.38 9.86 3.75
CA LYS A 96 -10.87 10.90 2.85
C LYS A 96 -10.87 10.50 1.37
N GLY A 97 -11.05 9.22 1.04
CA GLY A 97 -11.15 8.69 -0.33
C GLY A 97 -9.93 8.90 -1.26
N VAL A 98 -8.95 9.69 -0.84
CA VAL A 98 -7.72 10.02 -1.59
C VAL A 98 -6.56 9.24 -1.01
N ILE A 99 -5.74 8.67 -1.89
CA ILE A 99 -4.53 7.94 -1.50
C ILE A 99 -3.39 8.92 -1.29
N ARG A 100 -2.63 8.72 -0.20
CA ARG A 100 -1.55 9.61 0.23
C ARG A 100 -0.28 8.81 0.47
N PHE A 101 0.86 9.46 0.28
CA PHE A 101 2.15 8.87 0.61
C PHE A 101 2.23 8.52 2.09
N SER A 102 3.10 7.56 2.40
CA SER A 102 3.44 7.16 3.79
C SER A 102 2.23 6.83 4.68
N THR A 103 1.11 6.45 4.06
CA THR A 103 -0.13 6.09 4.73
C THR A 103 -0.37 4.60 4.54
N ASP A 104 -0.59 3.87 5.63
CA ASP A 104 -0.92 2.45 5.57
C ASP A 104 -2.17 2.23 4.72
N LEU A 105 -2.11 1.28 3.81
CA LEU A 105 -3.21 0.90 2.94
C LEU A 105 -3.20 -0.60 2.64
N ASN A 106 -4.39 -1.15 2.36
CA ASN A 106 -4.50 -2.46 1.72
C ASN A 106 -4.50 -2.28 0.20
N ILE A 107 -3.92 -3.26 -0.49
CA ILE A 107 -3.96 -3.39 -1.95
C ILE A 107 -4.79 -4.64 -2.26
N MET A 108 -5.74 -4.53 -3.19
CA MET A 108 -6.63 -5.64 -3.52
C MET A 108 -6.91 -5.63 -5.02
N PHE A 109 -6.75 -6.77 -5.69
CA PHE A 109 -7.18 -6.86 -7.08
C PHE A 109 -8.70 -6.67 -7.20
N ALA A 110 -9.13 -6.05 -8.28
CA ALA A 110 -10.55 -5.82 -8.54
C ALA A 110 -11.28 -7.15 -8.81
N HIS A 111 -12.61 -7.15 -8.70
CA HIS A 111 -13.41 -8.38 -8.76
C HIS A 111 -13.30 -9.10 -10.11
N ASP A 112 -13.01 -8.37 -11.19
CA ASP A 112 -12.74 -8.90 -12.52
C ASP A 112 -11.42 -9.70 -12.62
N ALA A 113 -10.54 -9.57 -11.63
CA ALA A 113 -9.35 -10.40 -11.46
C ALA A 113 -9.63 -11.75 -10.76
N TYR A 114 -10.91 -12.11 -10.58
CA TYR A 114 -11.30 -13.41 -10.04
C TYR A 114 -10.67 -14.55 -10.84
N ASP A 115 -10.00 -15.47 -10.13
CA ASP A 115 -9.39 -16.65 -10.72
C ASP A 115 -10.03 -17.91 -10.12
N SER A 116 -10.64 -18.72 -10.97
CA SER A 116 -11.31 -19.96 -10.58
C SER A 116 -10.36 -21.01 -9.99
N ARG A 117 -9.04 -20.87 -10.16
CA ARG A 117 -8.04 -21.74 -9.52
C ARG A 117 -8.09 -21.64 -8.00
N CYS A 118 -8.38 -20.45 -7.45
CA CYS A 118 -8.40 -20.18 -6.01
C CYS A 118 -9.70 -19.46 -5.60
N PRO A 119 -10.87 -20.13 -5.70
CA PRO A 119 -12.18 -19.48 -5.58
C PRO A 119 -12.54 -19.05 -4.15
N HIS A 120 -11.81 -19.54 -3.15
CA HIS A 120 -12.05 -19.28 -1.73
C HIS A 120 -11.06 -18.30 -1.10
N ASN A 121 -10.05 -17.88 -1.86
CA ASN A 121 -9.03 -16.97 -1.36
C ASN A 121 -9.41 -15.51 -1.63
N SER A 122 -9.09 -14.64 -0.68
CA SER A 122 -9.23 -13.20 -0.85
C SER A 122 -8.23 -12.67 -1.89
N LEU A 123 -8.58 -11.60 -2.62
CA LEU A 123 -7.68 -10.92 -3.56
C LEU A 123 -6.87 -9.80 -2.91
N VAL A 124 -6.96 -9.65 -1.59
CA VAL A 124 -6.17 -8.68 -0.80
C VAL A 124 -4.75 -9.19 -0.69
N TRP A 125 -3.79 -8.29 -0.89
CA TRP A 125 -2.38 -8.59 -0.78
C TRP A 125 -1.97 -8.76 0.68
N LYS A 126 -1.05 -9.68 0.92
CA LYS A 126 -0.29 -9.81 2.16
C LYS A 126 1.15 -10.17 1.87
N ILE A 127 2.03 -9.88 2.80
CA ILE A 127 3.34 -10.51 2.82
C ILE A 127 3.22 -11.93 3.34
N ASP A 128 3.88 -12.88 2.69
CA ASP A 128 4.12 -14.20 3.25
C ASP A 128 5.45 -14.20 4.02
N PRO A 129 5.43 -14.18 5.37
CA PRO A 129 6.66 -14.22 6.17
C PRO A 129 7.29 -15.62 6.22
N PHE A 130 6.60 -16.65 5.71
CA PHE A 130 7.04 -18.05 5.74
C PHE A 130 7.54 -18.56 4.38
N SER A 131 7.61 -17.70 3.37
CA SER A 131 8.18 -18.07 2.08
C SER A 131 9.65 -18.50 2.24
N LYS A 132 10.00 -19.67 1.69
CA LYS A 132 11.36 -20.25 1.78
C LYS A 132 12.38 -19.51 0.90
N GLU A 133 11.88 -18.75 -0.05
CA GLU A 133 12.61 -17.74 -0.83
C GLU A 133 12.18 -16.36 -0.32
N GLU A 134 13.04 -15.36 -0.46
CA GLU A 134 12.87 -13.96 -0.08
C GLU A 134 11.39 -13.51 0.04
N THR A 135 11.05 -12.82 1.12
CA THR A 135 9.69 -12.33 1.46
C THR A 135 8.80 -12.05 0.23
N LEU A 136 7.88 -12.98 -0.08
CA LEU A 136 6.99 -12.90 -1.23
C LEU A 136 5.71 -12.10 -0.89
N ILE A 137 5.14 -11.46 -1.90
CA ILE A 137 3.79 -10.85 -1.80
C ILE A 137 2.80 -11.84 -2.40
N THR A 138 1.83 -12.26 -1.60
CA THR A 138 0.79 -13.21 -1.99
C THR A 138 -0.60 -12.62 -1.76
N THR A 139 -1.65 -13.35 -2.15
CA THR A 139 -3.04 -12.98 -1.89
C THR A 139 -3.56 -13.64 -0.62
N ASP A 140 -4.88 -13.70 -0.42
CA ASP A 140 -5.51 -14.22 0.79
C ASP A 140 -5.22 -13.39 2.05
N GLY A 141 -5.04 -12.08 1.85
CA GLY A 141 -5.01 -11.11 2.92
C GLY A 141 -6.39 -10.72 3.45
N VAL A 142 -6.40 -10.00 4.55
CA VAL A 142 -7.62 -9.48 5.19
C VAL A 142 -7.77 -7.98 4.90
N LEU A 143 -8.93 -7.57 4.37
CA LEU A 143 -9.25 -6.16 4.15
C LEU A 143 -9.58 -5.49 5.50
N GLY A 144 -8.89 -4.38 5.81
CA GLY A 144 -9.14 -3.58 7.00
C GLY A 144 -8.65 -4.23 8.30
N ASN A 145 -9.36 -3.95 9.40
CA ASN A 145 -9.02 -4.41 10.75
C ASN A 145 -7.57 -4.11 11.17
N PRO A 146 -7.11 -2.85 11.12
CA PRO A 146 -5.72 -2.49 11.40
C PRO A 146 -5.31 -2.93 12.81
N GLY A 147 -4.22 -3.70 12.90
CA GLY A 147 -3.68 -4.19 14.17
C GLY A 147 -2.66 -5.30 13.96
N SER A 148 -2.20 -5.90 15.06
CA SER A 148 -1.20 -6.97 15.05
C SER A 148 -1.61 -8.19 14.22
N HIS A 149 -2.91 -8.53 14.21
CA HIS A 149 -3.44 -9.69 13.49
C HIS A 149 -3.54 -9.51 11.97
N THR A 150 -3.41 -8.29 11.46
CA THR A 150 -3.47 -8.01 10.03
C THR A 150 -2.23 -7.26 9.53
N ILE A 151 -1.18 -7.18 10.34
CA ILE A 151 0.00 -6.33 10.10
C ILE A 151 0.67 -6.60 8.74
N ASP A 152 0.63 -7.85 8.30
CA ASP A 152 1.12 -8.38 7.02
C ASP A 152 0.35 -7.89 5.79
N ASN A 153 -0.85 -7.33 5.96
CA ASN A 153 -1.73 -6.89 4.86
C ASN A 153 -1.56 -5.40 4.50
N TRP A 154 -0.64 -4.68 5.18
CA TRP A 154 -0.53 -3.22 5.10
C TRP A 154 0.75 -2.78 4.41
N PHE A 155 0.55 -1.98 3.36
CA PHE A 155 1.61 -1.43 2.53
C PHE A 155 1.55 0.10 2.54
N LYS A 156 2.59 0.74 2.03
CA LYS A 156 2.67 2.18 1.79
C LYS A 156 3.13 2.41 0.35
N ILE A 157 2.71 3.55 -0.21
CA ILE A 157 3.28 4.10 -1.43
C ILE A 157 4.24 5.21 -1.02
N GLU A 158 5.45 5.18 -1.59
CA GLU A 158 6.49 6.18 -1.35
C GLU A 158 6.97 6.77 -2.67
N LYS A 159 7.45 8.03 -2.62
CA LYS A 159 8.17 8.64 -3.74
C LYS A 159 9.49 7.89 -3.98
N TYR A 160 9.83 7.67 -5.23
CA TYR A 160 11.09 7.05 -5.62
C TYR A 160 11.55 7.58 -6.98
N GLU A 161 12.61 8.38 -6.98
CA GLU A 161 13.09 9.12 -8.16
C GLU A 161 11.95 9.92 -8.83
N ASP A 162 11.72 9.68 -10.12
CA ASP A 162 10.65 10.24 -10.95
C ASP A 162 9.35 9.43 -10.90
N ALA A 163 9.26 8.44 -10.01
CA ALA A 163 8.13 7.53 -9.89
C ALA A 163 7.80 7.17 -8.42
N TYR A 164 7.25 5.98 -8.20
CA TYR A 164 6.80 5.50 -6.90
C TYR A 164 7.31 4.08 -6.62
N LYS A 165 7.36 3.73 -5.35
CA LYS A 165 7.61 2.35 -4.89
C LYS A 165 6.58 1.93 -3.85
N LEU A 166 6.30 0.64 -3.81
CA LEU A 166 5.55 0.01 -2.72
C LEU A 166 6.52 -0.37 -1.60
N VAL A 167 6.11 -0.13 -0.36
CA VAL A 167 6.91 -0.40 0.84
C VAL A 167 6.07 -1.17 1.83
N TYR A 168 6.67 -2.17 2.45
CA TYR A 168 6.13 -2.81 3.65
C TYR A 168 6.89 -2.31 4.88
N CYS A 169 6.22 -1.46 5.67
CA CYS A 169 6.68 -0.95 6.96
C CYS A 169 5.43 -0.42 7.69
N PRO A 170 4.54 -1.32 8.13
CA PRO A 170 3.21 -0.95 8.60
C PRO A 170 3.24 -0.27 9.97
N ASN A 171 2.44 0.79 10.16
CA ASN A 171 2.31 1.49 11.45
C ASN A 171 1.00 1.15 12.19
N VAL A 172 0.22 0.19 11.67
CA VAL A 172 -1.07 -0.22 12.26
C VAL A 172 -0.93 -0.93 13.61
N CYS A 173 0.28 -1.34 13.97
CA CYS A 173 0.64 -1.89 15.28
C CYS A 173 1.97 -1.28 15.74
N PRO A 174 1.95 -0.18 16.51
CA PRO A 174 3.18 0.50 16.94
C PRO A 174 4.08 -0.29 17.92
N SER A 175 3.54 -1.36 18.52
CA SER A 175 4.25 -2.23 19.47
C SER A 175 4.63 -3.59 18.86
N CYS A 176 4.36 -3.77 17.58
CA CYS A 176 4.95 -4.79 16.74
C CYS A 176 6.25 -4.20 16.14
#